data_AF-A0A068VNG3-F1
#
_entry.id   AF-A0A068VNG3-F1
#
_cell.length_a   1.000
_cell.length_b   1.000
_cell.length_c   1.000
_cell.angle_alpha   90.00
_cell.angle_beta   90.00
_cell.angle_gamma   90.00
#
_symmetry.space_group_name_H-M   'P 1'
#
loop_
_entity.id
_entity.type
_entity.pdbx_description
1 polymer ?
#
loop_
_entity_poly.entity_id
_entity_poly.type
_entity_poly.pdbx_seq_one_letter_code
_entity_poly.pdbx_strand_id
1 'polypeptide(L)'
;MAAAIANYNIKLNELTADLAVEGFQSAEVDAIMKAVRDDKTWNAIERNANLQGLCGIPTAKKADVTDINVIEMAKFSVDKYNEEAGTKLVFMKVIACASWNLGVVTVYALLIQTQDSKGTYIDKAVAVDVTIIGKKLLWYKH
;
A
#
# COMPACT_ATOMS: atom_id res chain seq x y z
N MET A 1 3.43 -22.95 19.39
CA MET A 1 3.90 -22.17 18.22
C MET A 1 2.95 -21.00 18.06
N ALA A 2 3.23 -19.89 18.73
CA ALA A 2 2.46 -18.67 18.53
C ALA A 2 2.94 -18.07 17.22
N ALA A 3 2.10 -18.12 16.17
CA ALA A 3 2.28 -17.24 15.04
C ALA A 3 2.27 -15.83 15.62
N ALA A 4 3.44 -15.19 15.69
CA ALA A 4 3.51 -13.77 15.88
C ALA A 4 2.75 -13.19 14.69
N ILE A 5 1.47 -12.88 14.91
CA ILE A 5 0.75 -11.89 14.13
C ILE A 5 1.55 -10.63 14.41
N ALA A 6 2.64 -10.43 13.65
CA ALA A 6 3.28 -9.15 13.52
C ALA A 6 2.19 -8.26 12.94
N ASN A 7 1.42 -7.67 13.85
CA ASN A 7 0.58 -6.54 13.58
C ASN A 7 1.61 -5.47 13.22
N TYR A 8 2.06 -5.46 11.96
CA TYR A 8 2.94 -4.43 11.43
C TYR A 8 2.17 -3.15 11.66
N ASN A 9 2.52 -2.46 12.74
CA ASN A 9 1.94 -1.19 13.11
C ASN A 9 2.13 -0.32 11.88
N ILE A 10 1.01 0.01 11.25
CA ILE A 10 0.98 0.92 10.13
C ILE A 10 1.79 2.14 10.55
N LYS A 11 2.82 2.51 9.78
CA LYS A 11 3.72 3.64 10.07
C LYS A 11 3.03 5.00 9.87
N LEU A 12 1.76 5.07 10.27
CA LEU A 12 0.88 6.21 10.15
C LEU A 12 1.37 7.36 11.00
N ASN A 13 1.89 7.10 12.19
CA ASN A 13 2.41 8.15 13.06
C ASN A 13 3.63 8.85 12.44
N GLU A 14 4.53 8.11 11.79
CA GLU A 14 5.68 8.67 11.09
C GLU A 14 5.22 9.49 9.87
N LEU A 15 4.34 8.94 9.05
CA LEU A 15 3.79 9.66 7.90
C LEU A 15 3.01 10.91 8.32
N THR A 16 2.18 10.85 9.35
CA THR A 16 1.41 11.99 9.87
C THR A 16 2.33 13.07 10.42
N ALA A 17 3.43 12.71 11.09
CA ALA A 17 4.41 13.68 11.55
C ALA A 17 5.06 14.42 10.36
N ASP A 18 5.46 13.70 9.32
CA ASP A 18 6.07 14.33 8.13
C ASP A 18 5.06 15.18 7.34
N LEU A 19 3.81 14.74 7.23
CA LEU A 19 2.75 15.46 6.53
C LEU A 19 2.26 16.70 7.30
N ALA A 20 2.29 16.65 8.63
CA ALA A 20 1.92 17.80 9.48
C ALA A 20 2.92 18.96 9.35
N VAL A 21 4.22 18.67 9.17
CA VAL A 21 5.25 19.68 8.87
C VAL A 21 4.93 20.43 7.58
N GLU A 22 4.24 19.78 6.65
CA GLU A 22 3.94 20.27 5.31
C GLU A 22 2.51 20.80 5.16
N GLY A 23 1.77 20.93 6.27
CA GLY A 23 0.40 21.49 6.29
C GLY A 23 -0.67 20.57 5.66
N PHE A 24 -0.36 19.28 5.47
CA PHE A 24 -1.28 18.29 4.90
C PHE A 24 -2.13 17.61 5.97
N GLN A 25 -3.44 17.42 5.70
CA GLN A 25 -4.36 16.83 6.67
C GLN A 25 -4.27 15.29 6.68
N SER A 26 -3.84 14.70 7.79
CA SER A 26 -3.72 13.25 7.97
C SER A 26 -5.04 12.49 7.93
N ALA A 27 -6.18 13.17 8.11
CA ALA A 27 -7.49 12.52 8.24
C ALA A 27 -7.89 11.69 7.00
N GLU A 28 -7.55 12.12 5.79
CA GLU A 28 -7.83 11.36 4.57
C GLU A 28 -6.96 10.10 4.48
N VAL A 29 -5.68 10.22 4.83
CA VAL A 29 -4.75 9.09 4.89
C VAL A 29 -5.20 8.09 5.96
N ASP A 30 -5.56 8.57 7.15
CA ASP A 30 -6.08 7.75 8.25
C ASP A 30 -7.34 6.97 7.81
N ALA A 31 -8.24 7.62 7.07
CA ALA A 31 -9.46 6.99 6.55
C ALA A 31 -9.14 5.89 5.51
N ILE A 32 -8.20 6.16 4.59
CA ILE A 32 -7.71 5.15 3.63
C ILE A 32 -7.09 3.97 4.38
N MET A 33 -6.23 4.24 5.36
CA MET A 33 -5.56 3.21 6.15
C MET A 33 -6.55 2.36 6.96
N LYS A 34 -7.65 2.96 7.43
CA LYS A 34 -8.74 2.22 8.08
C LYS A 34 -9.49 1.34 7.08
N ALA A 35 -9.73 1.81 5.85
CA ALA A 35 -10.40 1.01 4.83
C ALA A 35 -9.56 -0.15 4.33
N VAL A 36 -8.27 0.04 4.08
CA VAL A 36 -7.36 -1.05 3.63
C VAL A 36 -7.06 -2.09 4.72
N ARG A 37 -7.45 -1.86 5.97
CA ARG A 37 -7.48 -2.91 7.01
C ARG A 37 -8.64 -3.88 6.83
N ASP A 38 -9.70 -3.50 6.13
CA ASP A 38 -10.87 -4.34 5.89
C ASP A 38 -10.69 -5.17 4.60
N ASP A 39 -10.94 -6.49 4.68
CA ASP A 39 -10.82 -7.39 3.52
C ASP A 39 -11.79 -7.06 2.39
N LYS A 40 -12.92 -6.38 2.66
CA LYS A 40 -13.84 -5.93 1.60
C LYS A 40 -13.16 -4.96 0.64
N THR A 41 -12.24 -4.12 1.13
CA THR A 41 -11.49 -3.20 0.30
C THR A 41 -10.58 -3.96 -0.66
N TRP A 42 -9.84 -4.96 -0.15
CA TRP A 42 -8.99 -5.80 -0.99
C TRP A 42 -9.77 -6.63 -2.00
N ASN A 43 -10.93 -7.18 -1.61
CA ASN A 43 -11.81 -7.89 -2.52
C ASN A 43 -12.36 -6.97 -3.63
N ALA A 44 -12.64 -5.70 -3.31
CA ALA A 44 -13.07 -4.71 -4.30
C ALA A 44 -11.93 -4.34 -5.26
N ILE A 45 -10.70 -4.18 -4.76
CA ILE A 45 -9.50 -3.92 -5.57
C ILE A 45 -9.23 -5.10 -6.51
N GLU A 46 -9.24 -6.34 -6.00
CA GLU A 46 -9.02 -7.55 -6.78
C GLU A 46 -10.07 -7.72 -7.88
N ARG A 47 -11.35 -7.49 -7.57
CA ARG A 47 -12.45 -7.60 -8.53
C ARG A 47 -12.54 -6.41 -9.48
N ASN A 48 -11.68 -5.42 -9.33
CA ASN A 48 -11.76 -4.16 -10.07
C ASN A 48 -13.17 -3.53 -9.97
N ALA A 49 -13.82 -3.67 -8.81
CA ALA A 49 -15.16 -3.14 -8.56
C ALA A 49 -15.11 -1.63 -8.36
N ASN A 50 -16.22 -0.93 -8.61
CA ASN A 50 -16.32 0.52 -8.44
C ASN A 50 -15.92 0.92 -7.00
N LEU A 51 -14.77 1.57 -6.83
CA LEU A 51 -14.20 1.98 -5.53
C LEU A 51 -14.81 3.30 -5.02
N GLN A 52 -15.90 3.75 -5.63
CA GLN A 52 -16.65 4.95 -5.22
C GLN A 52 -17.42 4.71 -3.91
N GLY A 53 -17.34 5.67 -2.99
CA GLY A 53 -18.27 5.75 -1.86
C GLY A 53 -17.90 4.95 -0.61
N LEU A 54 -16.62 4.57 -0.42
CA LEU A 54 -16.15 4.19 0.92
C LEU A 54 -16.18 5.46 1.80
N CYS A 55 -17.16 5.53 2.70
CA CYS A 55 -17.48 6.65 3.60
C CYS A 55 -16.27 7.53 3.97
N GLY A 56 -16.27 8.80 3.53
CA GLY A 56 -15.29 9.82 3.93
C GLY A 56 -13.91 9.73 3.27
N ILE A 57 -13.74 8.84 2.29
CA ILE A 57 -12.48 8.66 1.56
C ILE A 57 -12.64 9.24 0.15
N PRO A 58 -11.67 10.00 -0.36
CA PRO A 58 -11.64 10.42 -1.77
C PRO A 58 -11.74 9.20 -2.69
N THR A 59 -12.35 9.38 -3.87
CA THR A 59 -12.62 8.25 -4.76
C THR A 59 -11.32 7.58 -5.20
N ALA A 60 -11.13 6.31 -4.85
CA ALA A 60 -9.98 5.55 -5.31
C ALA A 60 -10.08 5.39 -6.83
N LYS A 61 -8.98 5.65 -7.52
CA LYS A 61 -8.85 5.34 -8.94
C LYS A 61 -8.26 3.95 -9.06
N LYS A 62 -8.82 3.16 -9.97
CA LYS A 62 -8.10 2.00 -10.48
C LYS A 62 -6.81 2.50 -11.13
N ALA A 63 -5.67 1.98 -10.70
CA ALA A 63 -4.41 2.25 -11.38
C ALA A 63 -4.14 1.16 -12.41
N ASP A 64 -3.51 1.55 -13.53
CA ASP A 64 -3.05 0.60 -14.52
C ASP A 64 -1.88 -0.19 -13.93
N VAL A 65 -1.99 -1.52 -13.91
CA VAL A 65 -0.95 -2.41 -13.37
C VAL A 65 0.30 -2.45 -14.23
N THR A 66 0.22 -1.93 -15.46
CA THR A 66 1.36 -1.75 -16.37
C THR A 66 2.00 -0.36 -16.28
N ASP A 67 1.42 0.56 -15.49
CA ASP A 67 2.01 1.87 -15.25
C ASP A 67 3.35 1.74 -14.53
N ILE A 68 4.35 2.46 -15.04
CA ILE A 68 5.72 2.42 -14.52
C ILE A 68 5.75 2.82 -13.04
N ASN A 69 4.99 3.84 -12.63
CA ASN A 69 4.97 4.29 -11.25
C ASN A 69 4.37 3.22 -10.32
N VAL A 70 3.34 2.50 -10.79
CA VAL A 70 2.71 1.40 -10.04
C VAL A 70 3.69 0.24 -9.87
N ILE A 71 4.39 -0.14 -10.95
CA ILE A 71 5.40 -1.20 -10.91
C ILE A 71 6.57 -0.82 -10.00
N GLU A 72 7.04 0.43 -10.08
CA GLU A 72 8.09 0.93 -9.21
C GLU A 72 7.68 0.94 -7.75
N MET A 73 6.45 1.35 -7.44
CA MET A 73 5.94 1.35 -6.07
C MET A 73 5.81 -0.08 -5.51
N ALA A 74 5.41 -1.02 -6.35
CA ALA A 74 5.35 -2.43 -5.99
C ALA A 74 6.75 -3.00 -5.69
N LYS A 75 7.74 -2.75 -6.54
CA LYS A 75 9.13 -3.16 -6.31
C LYS A 75 9.69 -2.55 -5.03
N PHE A 76 9.51 -1.24 -4.86
CA PHE A 76 9.91 -0.53 -3.65
C PHE A 76 9.30 -1.15 -2.39
N SER A 77 8.02 -1.53 -2.44
CA SER A 77 7.34 -2.16 -1.30
C SER A 77 7.95 -3.52 -0.93
N VAL A 78 8.28 -4.34 -1.93
CA VAL A 78 8.94 -5.64 -1.72
C VAL A 78 10.35 -5.45 -1.18
N ASP A 79 11.13 -4.54 -1.76
CA ASP A 79 12.51 -4.27 -1.35
C ASP A 79 12.56 -3.76 0.09
N LYS A 80 11.67 -2.84 0.45
CA LYS A 80 11.58 -2.34 1.83
C LYS A 80 11.11 -3.40 2.81
N TYR A 81 10.14 -4.23 2.43
CA TYR A 81 9.76 -5.36 3.26
C TYR A 81 10.92 -6.34 3.48
N ASN A 82 11.68 -6.66 2.43
CA ASN A 82 12.86 -7.52 2.52
C ASN A 82 13.93 -6.94 3.46
N GLU A 83 14.20 -5.63 3.35
CA GLU A 83 15.14 -4.91 4.22
C GLU A 83 14.71 -4.97 5.69
N GLU A 84 13.43 -4.75 5.98
CA GLU A 84 12.89 -4.69 7.35
C GLU A 84 12.67 -6.06 7.99
N ALA A 85 12.22 -7.05 7.21
CA ALA A 85 11.90 -8.38 7.69
C ALA A 85 13.06 -9.39 7.55
N GLY A 86 14.15 -9.01 6.87
CA GLY A 86 15.28 -9.89 6.58
C GLY A 86 14.92 -11.01 5.60
N THR A 87 13.94 -10.79 4.73
CA THR A 87 13.45 -11.76 3.73
C THR A 87 14.11 -11.56 2.37
N LYS A 88 13.85 -12.46 1.42
CA LYS A 88 14.38 -12.43 0.05
C LYS A 88 13.28 -12.69 -0.98
N LEU A 89 12.15 -12.00 -0.81
CA LEU A 89 11.04 -12.09 -1.75
C LEU A 89 11.44 -11.46 -3.09
N VAL A 90 11.11 -12.15 -4.18
CA VAL A 90 11.30 -11.66 -5.55
C VAL A 90 9.97 -11.14 -6.07
N PHE A 91 9.91 -9.86 -6.42
CA PHE A 91 8.74 -9.28 -7.09
C PHE A 91 8.56 -9.91 -8.48
N MET A 92 7.35 -10.39 -8.78
CA MET A 92 7.00 -10.93 -10.10
C MET A 92 6.16 -9.94 -10.93
N LYS A 93 5.00 -9.53 -10.42
CA LYS A 93 4.08 -8.61 -11.11
C LYS A 93 3.06 -7.97 -10.15
N VAL A 94 2.43 -6.91 -10.62
CA VAL A 94 1.24 -6.32 -9.97
C VAL A 94 -0.01 -7.03 -10.50
N ILE A 95 -0.86 -7.51 -9.59
CA ILE A 95 -2.13 -8.17 -9.92
C ILE A 95 -3.24 -7.13 -10.03
N ALA A 96 -3.31 -6.23 -9.05
CA ALA A 96 -4.28 -5.14 -9.01
C ALA A 96 -3.72 -3.97 -8.19
N CYS A 97 -4.16 -2.77 -8.53
CA CYS A 97 -3.78 -1.56 -7.81
C CYS A 97 -4.94 -0.58 -7.74
N ALA A 98 -5.12 0.00 -6.56
CA ALA A 98 -5.93 1.19 -6.34
C ALA A 98 -5.04 2.33 -5.86
N SER A 99 -5.29 3.53 -6.36
CA SER A 99 -4.59 4.73 -5.94
C SER A 99 -5.54 5.86 -5.51
N TRP A 100 -5.10 6.61 -4.51
CA TRP A 100 -5.76 7.83 -4.04
C TRP A 100 -4.79 8.98 -4.21
N ASN A 101 -5.11 9.93 -5.09
CA ASN A 101 -4.35 11.16 -5.19
C ASN A 101 -5.01 12.21 -4.29
N LEU A 102 -4.24 12.67 -3.30
CA LEU A 102 -4.64 13.66 -2.31
C LEU A 102 -3.83 14.95 -2.51
N GLY A 103 -3.59 15.36 -3.76
CA GLY A 103 -2.72 16.50 -4.06
C GLY A 103 -1.24 16.12 -3.98
N VAL A 104 -0.59 16.37 -2.83
CA VAL A 104 0.86 16.14 -2.64
C VAL A 104 1.21 14.73 -2.17
N VAL A 105 0.21 13.93 -1.82
CA VAL A 105 0.34 12.52 -1.43
C VAL A 105 -0.45 11.66 -2.41
N THR A 106 0.19 10.62 -2.93
CA THR A 106 -0.51 9.54 -3.62
C THR A 106 -0.38 8.25 -2.83
N VAL A 107 -1.50 7.70 -2.38
CA VAL A 107 -1.54 6.40 -1.68
C VAL A 107 -1.79 5.29 -2.69
N TYR A 108 -1.03 4.22 -2.61
CA TYR A 108 -1.16 3.03 -3.45
C TYR A 108 -1.47 1.81 -2.58
N ALA A 109 -2.61 1.16 -2.83
CA ALA A 109 -2.90 -0.18 -2.35
C ALA A 109 -2.64 -1.19 -3.47
N LEU A 110 -1.74 -2.12 -3.20
CA LEU A 110 -1.12 -3.00 -4.19
C LEU A 110 -1.38 -4.45 -3.81
N LEU A 111 -1.93 -5.20 -4.76
CA LEU A 111 -1.92 -6.66 -4.76
C LEU A 111 -0.80 -7.11 -5.69
N ILE A 112 0.21 -7.77 -5.13
CA ILE A 112 1.44 -8.10 -5.85
C ILE A 112 1.72 -9.58 -5.74
N GLN A 113 2.26 -10.14 -6.83
CA GLN A 113 2.72 -11.50 -6.84
C GLN A 113 4.21 -11.51 -6.52
N THR A 114 4.59 -12.25 -5.48
CA THR A 114 5.98 -12.42 -5.06
C THR A 114 6.35 -13.91 -5.06
N GLN A 115 7.64 -14.19 -5.06
CA GLN A 115 8.15 -15.55 -5.04
C GLN A 115 9.34 -15.67 -4.09
N ASP A 116 9.41 -16.79 -3.37
CA ASP A 116 10.58 -17.18 -2.58
C ASP A 116 10.97 -18.64 -2.90
N SER A 117 11.84 -19.24 -2.07
CA SER A 117 12.26 -20.65 -2.22
C SER A 117 11.15 -21.69 -1.97
N LYS A 118 10.06 -21.30 -1.30
CA LYS A 118 8.94 -22.16 -0.92
C LYS A 118 7.79 -22.09 -1.92
N GLY A 119 7.65 -20.99 -2.65
CA GLY A 119 6.65 -20.88 -3.70
C GLY A 119 6.31 -19.45 -4.08
N THR A 120 5.12 -19.29 -4.64
CA THR A 120 4.60 -18.03 -5.15
C THR A 120 3.41 -17.59 -4.30
N TYR A 121 3.38 -16.31 -3.95
CA TYR A 121 2.44 -15.71 -3.00
C TYR A 121 1.76 -14.48 -3.61
N ILE A 122 0.60 -14.14 -3.07
CA ILE A 122 -0.11 -12.89 -3.35
C ILE A 122 -0.03 -12.06 -2.09
N ASP A 123 0.84 -11.06 -2.12
CA ASP A 123 1.07 -10.16 -1.01
C ASP A 123 0.23 -8.89 -1.18
N LYS A 124 -0.08 -8.26 -0.05
CA LYS A 124 -0.78 -6.98 0.02
C LYS A 124 0.18 -5.93 0.53
N ALA A 125 0.29 -4.80 -0.16
CA ALA A 125 1.13 -3.69 0.26
C ALA A 125 0.37 -2.37 0.18
N VAL A 126 0.65 -1.49 1.13
CA VAL A 126 0.20 -0.08 1.09
C VAL A 126 1.43 0.80 1.20
N ALA A 127 1.64 1.58 0.15
CA ALA A 127 2.76 2.50 0.04
C ALA A 127 2.27 3.87 -0.40
N VAL A 128 3.04 4.91 -0.09
CA VAL A 128 2.74 6.28 -0.47
C VAL A 128 3.89 6.87 -1.26
N ASP A 129 3.54 7.72 -2.21
CA ASP A 129 4.46 8.66 -2.84
C ASP A 129 4.10 10.06 -2.38
N VAL A 130 5.03 10.73 -1.72
CA VAL A 130 4.86 12.11 -1.28
C VAL A 130 5.83 12.97 -2.09
N THR A 131 5.33 13.88 -2.92
CA THR A 131 6.12 14.59 -3.96
C THR A 131 7.45 15.19 -3.46
N ILE A 132 7.48 15.61 -2.19
CA ILE A 132 8.61 16.29 -1.54
C ILE A 132 9.47 15.37 -0.65
N ILE A 133 8.92 14.27 -0.16
CA ILE A 133 9.58 13.36 0.81
C ILE A 133 10.02 12.06 0.13
N GLY A 134 9.39 11.69 -0.99
CA GLY A 134 9.60 10.46 -1.72
C GLY A 134 8.69 9.31 -1.27
N LYS A 135 9.08 8.10 -1.64
CA LYS A 135 8.29 6.87 -1.45
C LYS A 135 8.43 6.34 -0.02
N LYS A 136 7.32 5.93 0.60
CA LYS A 136 7.30 5.28 1.92
C LYS A 136 6.41 4.05 1.94
N LEU A 137 6.87 2.99 2.58
CA LEU A 137 6.08 1.79 2.83
C LEU A 137 5.33 1.96 4.15
N LEU A 138 4.00 1.91 4.11
CA LEU A 138 3.18 2.07 5.32
C LEU A 138 2.80 0.73 5.93
N TRP A 139 2.57 -0.27 5.08
CA TRP A 139 2.11 -1.58 5.49
C TRP A 139 2.40 -2.64 4.44
N TYR A 140 2.74 -3.84 4.89
CA TYR A 140 2.96 -5.00 4.05
C TYR A 140 2.43 -6.24 4.75
N LYS A 141 1.80 -7.14 3.98
CA LYS A 141 1.38 -8.46 4.43
C LYS A 141 1.73 -9.50 3.37
N HIS A 142 2.70 -10.33 3.73
CA HIS A 142 3.03 -11.59 3.08
C HIS A 142 2.08 -12.69 3.57
#